data_AF-A0A6I9Y2F0-F1
#
_entry.id   AF-A0A6I9Y2F0-F1
#
_cell.length_a   1.000
_cell.length_b   1.000
_cell.length_c   1.000
_cell.angle_alpha   90.00
_cell.angle_beta   90.00
_cell.angle_gamma   90.00
#
_symmetry.space_group_name_H-M   'P 1'
#
loop_
_entity.id
_entity.type
_entity.pdbx_description
1 polymer ?
#
loop_
_entity_poly.entity_id
_entity_poly.type
_entity_poly.pdbx_seq_one_letter_code
_entity_poly.pdbx_strand_id
1 'polypeptide(L)'
;MSAARSEHEVSEIIDGLSEQENLEKQMRQLAVIPPMLYDAEQQRIKFINMNGLMDDPMKVYKDRQVMNMWSEQEKETFREKFMQHPKNFGLIASFLDRKVSGYIFYFFLTMPF
;
A
#
# COMPACT_ATOMS: atom_id res chain seq x y z
N MET A 1 72.95 16.77 -24.64
CA MET A 1 72.34 16.11 -23.45
C MET A 1 71.10 16.82 -22.91
N SER A 2 70.64 17.97 -23.44
CA SER A 2 69.41 18.64 -22.93
C SER A 2 68.09 18.18 -23.57
N ALA A 3 68.10 17.74 -24.84
CA ALA A 3 66.88 17.32 -25.54
C ALA A 3 66.22 16.08 -24.90
N ALA A 4 67.01 15.09 -24.49
CA ALA A 4 66.51 13.86 -23.87
C ALA A 4 65.91 14.08 -22.47
N ARG A 5 66.36 15.10 -21.72
CA ARG A 5 65.72 15.49 -20.44
C ARG A 5 64.37 16.18 -20.69
N SER A 6 64.31 17.08 -21.67
CA SER A 6 63.08 17.76 -22.04
C SER A 6 62.02 16.80 -22.60
N GLU A 7 62.41 15.77 -23.35
CA GLU A 7 61.49 14.76 -23.89
C GLU A 7 60.94 13.81 -22.82
N HIS A 8 61.78 13.49 -21.83
CA HIS A 8 61.37 12.72 -20.67
C HIS A 8 60.39 13.48 -19.78
N GLU A 9 60.67 14.76 -19.49
CA GLU A 9 59.76 15.64 -18.72
C GLU A 9 58.40 15.81 -19.41
N VAL A 10 58.37 15.90 -20.75
CA VAL A 10 57.12 15.96 -21.52
C VAL A 10 56.36 14.63 -21.46
N SER A 11 57.07 13.50 -21.52
CA SER A 11 56.45 12.18 -21.40
C SER A 11 55.80 11.98 -20.02
N GLU A 12 56.46 12.40 -18.93
CA GLU A 12 55.89 12.32 -17.58
C GLU A 12 54.62 13.15 -17.42
N ILE A 13 54.55 14.33 -18.05
CA ILE A 13 53.34 15.18 -18.01
C ILE A 13 52.19 14.50 -18.77
N ILE A 14 52.47 13.90 -19.93
CA ILE A 14 51.45 13.21 -20.75
C ILE A 14 50.91 11.99 -20.00
N ASP A 15 51.78 11.19 -19.40
CA ASP A 15 51.38 10.00 -18.63
C ASP A 15 50.52 10.40 -17.42
N GLY A 16 50.91 11.43 -16.68
CA GLY A 16 50.12 11.93 -15.55
C GLY A 16 48.73 12.45 -15.94
N LEU A 17 48.60 13.12 -17.09
CA LEU A 17 47.31 13.58 -17.60
C LEU A 17 46.40 12.41 -18.03
N SER A 18 46.98 11.40 -18.68
CA SER A 18 46.27 10.18 -19.10
C SER A 18 45.77 9.38 -17.89
N GLU A 19 46.60 9.25 -16.85
CA GLU A 19 46.23 8.61 -15.60
C GLU A 19 45.09 9.35 -14.89
N GLN A 20 45.18 10.68 -14.79
CA GLN A 20 44.12 11.50 -14.20
C GLN A 20 42.80 11.37 -14.97
N GLU A 21 42.84 11.42 -16.31
CA GLU A 21 41.64 11.25 -17.14
C GLU A 21 41.00 9.87 -16.95
N ASN A 22 41.82 8.82 -16.88
CA ASN A 22 41.35 7.46 -16.65
C ASN A 22 40.73 7.30 -15.25
N LEU A 23 41.33 7.88 -14.22
CA LEU A 23 40.77 7.88 -12.87
C LEU A 23 39.41 8.60 -12.83
N GLU A 24 39.29 9.76 -13.47
CA GLU A 24 38.00 10.46 -13.53
C GLU A 24 36.94 9.67 -14.30
N LYS A 25 37.31 9.03 -15.42
CA LYS A 25 36.39 8.15 -16.16
C LYS A 25 35.92 6.99 -15.29
N GLN A 26 36.83 6.36 -14.55
CA GLN A 26 36.49 5.27 -13.64
C GLN A 26 35.58 5.75 -12.50
N MET A 27 35.85 6.91 -11.90
CA MET A 27 34.97 7.49 -10.87
C MET A 27 33.57 7.77 -11.42
N ARG A 28 33.45 8.30 -12.64
CA ARG A 28 32.16 8.54 -13.29
C ARG A 28 31.42 7.24 -13.63
N GLN A 29 32.13 6.19 -14.05
CA GLN A 29 31.54 4.88 -14.33
C GLN A 29 31.06 4.17 -13.06
N LEU A 30 31.76 4.34 -11.94
CA LEU A 30 31.43 3.74 -10.65
C LEU A 30 30.46 4.59 -9.81
N ALA A 31 30.19 5.83 -10.23
CA ALA A 31 29.24 6.70 -9.54
C ALA A 31 27.81 6.18 -9.73
N VAL A 32 27.22 5.66 -8.66
CA VAL A 32 25.80 5.30 -8.60
C VAL A 32 25.02 6.51 -8.11
N ILE A 33 23.98 6.91 -8.83
CA ILE A 33 23.03 7.92 -8.36
C ILE A 33 22.30 7.33 -7.15
N PRO A 34 22.40 7.93 -5.95
CA PRO A 34 21.66 7.45 -4.80
C PRO A 34 20.15 7.46 -5.08
N PRO A 35 19.39 6.45 -4.61
CA PRO A 35 17.93 6.48 -4.74
C PRO A 35 17.39 7.75 -4.08
N MET A 36 16.45 8.43 -4.75
CA MET A 36 15.77 9.57 -4.15
C MET A 36 15.05 9.13 -2.88
N LEU A 37 15.50 9.63 -1.73
CA LEU A 37 14.82 9.44 -0.47
C LEU A 37 13.75 10.53 -0.38
N TYR A 38 12.49 10.10 -0.29
CA TYR A 38 11.38 11.01 -0.03
C TYR A 38 11.58 11.69 1.33
N ASP A 39 11.40 13.00 1.38
CA ASP A 39 11.36 13.72 2.66
C ASP A 39 10.09 13.38 3.46
N ALA A 40 10.03 13.82 4.71
CA ALA A 40 8.91 13.54 5.60
C ALA A 40 7.57 14.12 5.11
N GLU A 41 7.57 15.08 4.19
CA GLU A 41 6.36 15.65 3.61
C GLU A 41 5.88 14.82 2.41
N GLN A 42 6.79 14.41 1.54
CA GLN A 42 6.52 13.51 0.42
C GLN A 42 6.07 12.12 0.87
N GLN A 43 6.63 11.60 1.97
CA GLN A 43 6.18 10.34 2.57
C GLN A 43 4.76 10.41 3.17
N ARG A 44 4.27 11.62 3.50
CA ARG A 44 2.89 11.81 3.98
C ARG A 44 1.88 11.83 2.84
N ILE A 45 2.32 12.04 1.60
CA ILE A 45 1.45 12.03 0.43
C ILE A 45 1.03 10.58 0.16
N LYS A 46 -0.10 10.18 0.75
CA LYS A 46 -0.75 8.91 0.43
C LYS A 46 -1.60 9.10 -0.81
N PHE A 47 -1.25 8.41 -1.89
CA PHE A 47 -2.16 8.25 -3.02
C PHE A 47 -3.44 7.58 -2.53
N ILE A 48 -4.59 8.22 -2.75
CA ILE A 48 -5.89 7.61 -2.48
C ILE A 48 -6.10 6.56 -3.58
N ASN A 49 -5.70 5.33 -3.29
CA ASN A 49 -5.82 4.24 -4.23
C ASN A 49 -7.26 3.71 -4.27
N MET A 50 -7.91 3.82 -5.44
CA MET A 50 -9.27 3.32 -5.68
C MET A 50 -9.30 1.91 -6.29
N ASN A 51 -8.14 1.25 -6.46
CA ASN A 51 -8.04 -0.08 -7.07
C ASN A 51 -8.48 -1.23 -6.12
N GLY A 52 -8.86 -0.92 -4.88
CA GLY A 52 -9.31 -1.91 -3.90
C GLY A 52 -8.19 -2.64 -3.15
N LEU A 53 -6.93 -2.21 -3.25
CA LEU A 53 -5.82 -2.77 -2.48
C LEU A 53 -6.08 -2.60 -0.98
N MET A 54 -6.22 -3.72 -0.27
CA MET A 54 -6.32 -3.76 1.18
C MET A 54 -4.93 -3.98 1.78
N ASP A 55 -4.40 -2.97 2.46
CA ASP A 55 -3.08 -3.00 3.10
C ASP A 55 -3.01 -4.06 4.22
N ASP A 56 -4.09 -4.18 5.00
CA ASP A 56 -4.29 -5.25 5.97
C ASP A 56 -5.72 -5.80 5.84
N PRO A 57 -5.90 -6.89 5.08
CA PRO A 57 -7.20 -7.53 4.90
C PRO A 57 -7.83 -8.00 6.22
N MET A 58 -7.01 -8.40 7.21
CA MET A 58 -7.49 -8.92 8.49
C MET A 58 -8.01 -7.80 9.38
N LYS A 59 -7.33 -6.66 9.40
CA LYS A 59 -7.82 -5.45 10.07
C LYS A 59 -9.14 -4.99 9.45
N VAL A 60 -9.22 -4.91 8.12
CA VAL A 60 -10.46 -4.53 7.42
C VAL A 60 -11.60 -5.51 7.75
N TYR A 61 -11.33 -6.81 7.83
CA TYR A 61 -12.32 -7.80 8.24
C TYR A 61 -12.81 -7.56 9.68
N LYS A 62 -11.89 -7.37 10.63
CA LYS A 62 -12.23 -7.12 12.04
C LYS A 62 -13.02 -5.81 12.22
N ASP A 63 -12.62 -4.74 11.54
CA ASP A 63 -13.31 -3.45 11.59
C ASP A 63 -14.76 -3.57 11.08
N ARG A 64 -15.00 -4.41 10.06
CA ARG A 64 -16.36 -4.72 9.58
C ARG A 64 -17.20 -5.50 10.58
N GLN A 65 -16.59 -6.34 11.42
CA GLN A 65 -17.32 -7.04 12.50
C GLN A 65 -17.82 -6.05 13.57
N VAL A 66 -17.06 -5.00 13.87
CA VAL A 66 -17.47 -3.95 14.84
C VAL A 66 -18.68 -3.16 14.34
N MET A 67 -18.82 -2.98 13.02
CA MET A 67 -19.98 -2.34 12.40
C MET A 67 -21.26 -3.21 12.42
N ASN A 68 -21.15 -4.50 12.73
CA ASN A 68 -22.27 -5.44 12.83
C ASN A 68 -22.78 -5.62 14.27
N MET A 69 -22.79 -4.54 15.08
CA MET A 69 -23.44 -4.59 16.40
C MET A 69 -24.96 -4.50 16.25
N TRP A 70 -25.62 -5.65 16.32
CA TRP A 70 -27.07 -5.76 16.45
C TRP A 70 -27.51 -5.54 17.88
N SER A 71 -28.48 -4.66 18.08
CA SER A 71 -29.20 -4.58 19.35
C SER A 71 -30.10 -5.81 19.53
N GLU A 72 -30.42 -6.14 20.79
CA GLU A 72 -31.36 -7.23 21.09
C GLU A 72 -32.75 -6.97 20.47
N GLN A 73 -33.18 -5.70 20.41
CA GLN A 73 -34.44 -5.31 19.79
C GLN A 73 -34.46 -5.58 18.27
N GLU A 74 -33.36 -5.30 17.57
CA GLU A 74 -33.24 -5.61 16.13
C GLU A 74 -33.27 -7.12 15.89
N LYS A 75 -32.63 -7.92 16.76
CA LYS A 75 -32.64 -9.39 16.66
C LYS A 75 -34.04 -9.96 16.86
N GLU A 76 -34.76 -9.45 17.86
CA GLU A 76 -36.13 -9.89 18.16
C GLU A 76 -37.08 -9.54 17.01
N THR A 77 -37.02 -8.30 16.51
CA THR A 77 -37.80 -7.84 15.36
C THR A 77 -37.51 -8.70 14.12
N PHE A 78 -36.24 -8.99 13.85
CA PHE A 78 -35.86 -9.85 12.73
C PHE A 78 -36.42 -11.27 12.87
N ARG A 79 -36.32 -11.87 14.06
CA ARG A 79 -36.84 -13.23 14.32
C ARG A 79 -38.35 -13.29 14.14
N GLU A 80 -39.09 -12.32 14.68
CA GLU A 80 -40.54 -12.24 14.57
C GLU A 80 -40.98 -12.11 13.10
N LYS A 81 -40.40 -11.17 12.36
CA LYS A 81 -40.74 -10.93 10.96
C LYS A 81 -40.28 -12.06 10.04
N PHE A 82 -39.19 -12.74 10.36
CA PHE A 82 -38.75 -13.92 9.62
C PHE A 82 -39.74 -15.08 9.75
N MET A 83 -40.31 -15.31 10.94
CA MET A 83 -41.35 -16.33 11.14
C MET A 83 -42.63 -16.01 10.37
N GLN A 84 -42.98 -14.72 10.23
CA GLN A 84 -44.15 -14.27 9.46
C GLN A 84 -43.91 -14.32 7.95
N HIS A 85 -42.70 -14.00 7.49
CA HIS A 85 -42.34 -13.87 6.09
C HIS A 85 -41.00 -14.58 5.78
N PRO A 86 -40.99 -15.92 5.74
CA PRO A 86 -39.76 -16.68 5.58
C PRO A 86 -39.04 -16.30 4.27
N LYS A 87 -37.74 -16.01 4.39
CA LYS A 87 -36.84 -15.65 3.27
C LYS A 87 -37.18 -14.34 2.53
N ASN A 88 -38.14 -13.54 3.02
CA ASN A 88 -38.43 -12.22 2.44
C ASN A 88 -37.58 -11.13 3.11
N PHE A 89 -36.27 -11.15 2.86
CA PHE A 89 -35.32 -10.24 3.51
C PHE A 89 -35.54 -8.76 3.14
N GLY A 90 -36.07 -8.47 1.95
CA GLY A 90 -36.40 -7.10 1.54
C GLY A 90 -37.50 -6.49 2.41
N LEU A 91 -38.56 -7.26 2.66
CA LEU A 91 -39.65 -6.85 3.55
C LEU A 91 -39.18 -6.78 5.01
N ILE A 92 -38.42 -7.76 5.50
CA ILE A 92 -37.93 -7.74 6.88
C ILE A 92 -37.02 -6.53 7.12
N ALA A 93 -36.18 -6.19 6.14
CA ALA A 93 -35.28 -5.04 6.23
C ALA A 93 -36.00 -3.68 6.26
N SER A 94 -37.25 -3.57 5.78
CA SER A 94 -38.01 -2.32 5.90
C SER A 94 -38.45 -2.01 7.32
N PHE A 95 -38.39 -2.99 8.23
CA PHE A 95 -38.71 -2.81 9.66
C PHE A 95 -37.49 -2.51 10.53
N LEU A 96 -36.30 -2.42 9.93
CA LEU A 96 -35.04 -2.23 10.65
C LEU A 96 -34.31 -1.01 10.08
N ASP A 97 -33.92 -0.07 10.96
CA ASP A 97 -33.39 1.25 10.55
C ASP A 97 -31.96 1.21 9.95
N ARG A 98 -31.25 0.08 9.99
CA ARG A 98 -29.81 -0.01 9.65
C ARG A 98 -29.44 -1.06 8.59
N LYS A 99 -29.47 -0.63 7.31
CA LYS A 99 -28.85 -1.22 6.10
C LYS A 99 -28.97 -2.75 5.91
N VAL A 100 -29.76 -3.09 4.88
CA VAL A 100 -30.06 -4.40 4.27
C VAL A 100 -28.89 -5.40 4.19
N SER A 101 -27.64 -4.93 4.03
CA SER A 101 -26.47 -5.79 3.78
C SER A 101 -25.99 -6.60 4.99
N GLY A 102 -26.32 -6.20 6.22
CA GLY A 102 -25.93 -6.94 7.43
C GLY A 102 -26.79 -8.18 7.72
N TYR A 103 -28.03 -8.21 7.22
CA TYR A 103 -29.07 -9.17 7.63
C TYR A 103 -28.87 -10.58 7.10
N ILE A 104 -28.47 -10.69 5.84
CA ILE A 104 -28.18 -11.98 5.20
C ILE A 104 -26.99 -12.64 5.90
N PHE A 105 -25.97 -11.85 6.25
CA PHE A 105 -24.79 -12.34 6.94
C PHE A 105 -25.10 -12.84 8.36
N TYR A 106 -25.93 -12.12 9.12
CA TYR A 106 -26.39 -12.58 10.44
C TYR A 106 -27.13 -13.93 10.33
N PHE A 107 -28.07 -14.07 9.40
CA PHE A 107 -28.78 -15.33 9.17
C PHE A 107 -27.82 -16.52 8.95
N PHE A 108 -26.79 -16.35 8.10
CA PHE A 108 -25.79 -17.39 7.84
C PHE A 108 -24.86 -17.67 9.03
N LEU A 109 -24.63 -16.70 9.92
CA LEU A 109 -23.76 -16.88 11.09
C LEU A 109 -24.48 -17.48 12.31
N THR A 110 -25.77 -17.18 12.51
CA THR A 110 -26.47 -17.52 13.76
C THR A 110 -27.45 -18.67 13.64
N MET A 111 -27.85 -19.07 12.43
CA MET A 111 -28.75 -20.20 12.22
C MET A 111 -27.95 -21.40 11.69
N PRO A 112 -27.48 -22.31 12.57
CA PRO A 112 -26.95 -23.60 12.11
C PRO A 112 -28.09 -24.37 11.42
N PHE A 113 -27.74 -25.04 10.31
CA PHE A 113 -28.62 -26.01 9.66
C PHE A 113 -28.90 -27.21 10.57
#